data_AF-A0A8H3GNI4-F1
#
_entry.id   AF-A0A8H3GNI4-F1
#
_cell.length_a   1.000
_cell.length_b   1.000
_cell.length_c   1.000
_cell.angle_alpha   90.00
_cell.angle_beta   90.00
_cell.angle_gamma   90.00
#
_symmetry.space_group_name_H-M   'P 1'
#
loop_
_entity.id
_entity.type
_entity.pdbx_description
1 polymer ?
#
loop_
_entity_poly.entity_id
_entity_poly.type
_entity_poly.pdbx_seq_one_letter_code
_entity_poly.pdbx_strand_id
1 'polypeptide(L)'
;NKGTLLAYSVEVDEMHGGRADQWKKNVEEMMASVEFAADFEDTQKGARKTWVAIKLSALVPSAESLKRMSKFLVKSRPTDDVPFPGTPGSFDMVVFRGAKEPLIKGGLTDEDIESLRTLYEDLRTVCNRAKERGIRLIFDAEHTWYQPGIDAFVLALSREFNRPASGSRFNEEPLVYATYQAYLKRTPSHLIKSIKDAHDFGYSLGVKLVRGAYYDKETAEHSNSESPNCPVWAEKSQTDACYNTCAKLLIGELAKYHHSSGSQKTPKSDWLGKAMHVSPPQAGIGLLFGTHNALSCTHILESLIDAGLAHRSSNQSVIIKDGVEERLCFGQLYGMRDDLTDWMVHNVKANSPMVLKYVPYGALADVMPYLARR
;
A
#
# COMPACT_ATOMS: atom_id res chain seq x y z
N ASN A 1 -18.82 -2.01 12.11
CA ASN A 1 -18.18 -2.73 10.99
C ASN A 1 -17.78 -1.82 9.80
N LYS A 2 -17.98 -0.49 9.89
CA LYS A 2 -17.44 0.48 8.91
C LYS A 2 -16.32 1.28 9.57
N GLY A 3 -15.27 1.56 8.83
CA GLY A 3 -14.19 2.48 9.20
C GLY A 3 -13.96 3.49 8.08
N THR A 4 -12.90 4.27 8.21
CA THR A 4 -12.62 5.41 7.32
C THR A 4 -11.18 5.37 6.85
N LEU A 5 -10.95 5.71 5.59
CA LEU A 5 -9.64 6.00 5.03
C LEU A 5 -9.67 7.45 4.54
N LEU A 6 -9.18 8.36 5.37
CA LEU A 6 -9.11 9.79 5.06
C LEU A 6 -8.08 10.01 3.96
N ALA A 7 -8.46 10.78 2.95
CA ALA A 7 -7.58 11.08 1.85
C ALA A 7 -7.62 12.57 1.56
N TYR A 8 -6.58 13.28 2.00
CA TYR A 8 -6.31 14.62 1.51
C TYR A 8 -5.96 14.50 0.02
N SER A 9 -6.96 14.69 -0.84
CA SER A 9 -6.95 14.21 -2.23
C SER A 9 -6.27 15.18 -3.18
N VAL A 10 -5.34 15.98 -2.65
CA VAL A 10 -4.53 16.89 -3.43
C VAL A 10 -3.52 16.10 -4.23
N GLU A 11 -3.40 16.44 -5.50
CA GLU A 11 -2.44 15.86 -6.41
C GLU A 11 -1.95 16.90 -7.40
N VAL A 12 -0.85 16.58 -8.06
CA VAL A 12 -0.25 17.49 -9.03
C VAL A 12 -1.16 17.59 -10.23
N ASP A 13 -1.61 18.80 -10.52
CA ASP A 13 -2.23 19.12 -11.81
C ASP A 13 -1.12 19.11 -12.88
N GLU A 14 -1.07 18.03 -13.66
CA GLU A 14 -0.10 17.88 -14.75
C GLU A 14 -0.24 18.95 -15.85
N MET A 15 -1.38 19.64 -15.95
CA MET A 15 -1.59 20.69 -16.95
C MET A 15 -1.11 22.06 -16.48
N HIS A 16 -1.28 22.39 -15.20
CA HIS A 16 -1.01 23.73 -14.67
C HIS A 16 0.21 23.81 -13.75
N GLY A 17 0.81 22.67 -13.40
CA GLY A 17 1.91 22.60 -12.44
C GLY A 17 1.48 22.92 -11.00
N GLY A 18 2.35 22.61 -10.04
CA GLY A 18 2.12 22.93 -8.63
C GLY A 18 2.28 24.42 -8.33
N ARG A 19 1.52 24.95 -7.36
CA ARG A 19 1.79 26.27 -6.77
C ARG A 19 3.04 26.20 -5.90
N ALA A 20 3.89 27.24 -5.94
CA ALA A 20 5.09 27.33 -5.11
C ALA A 20 4.75 27.12 -3.62
N ASP A 21 5.57 26.32 -2.92
CA ASP A 21 5.41 25.96 -1.51
C ASP A 21 4.09 25.24 -1.14
N GLN A 22 3.21 24.90 -2.09
CA GLN A 22 1.98 24.18 -1.80
C GLN A 22 2.23 22.81 -1.18
N TRP A 23 3.34 22.15 -1.55
CA TRP A 23 3.75 20.88 -0.98
C TRP A 23 3.94 20.94 0.55
N LYS A 24 4.44 22.07 1.10
CA LYS A 24 4.58 22.26 2.57
C LYS A 24 3.23 22.23 3.27
N LYS A 25 2.25 22.97 2.72
CA LYS A 25 0.88 22.95 3.21
C LYS A 25 0.28 21.55 3.12
N ASN A 26 0.57 20.82 2.03
CA ASN A 26 0.10 19.46 1.88
C ASN A 26 0.72 18.52 2.94
N VAL A 27 1.98 18.72 3.33
CA VAL A 27 2.63 17.99 4.44
C VAL A 27 1.98 18.34 5.78
N GLU A 28 1.71 19.63 6.04
CA GLU A 28 1.00 20.09 7.25
C GLU A 28 -0.41 19.49 7.34
N GLU A 29 -1.17 19.52 6.25
CA GLU A 29 -2.50 18.91 6.16
C GLU A 29 -2.43 17.38 6.33
N MET A 30 -1.41 16.73 5.79
CA MET A 30 -1.18 15.30 6.00
C MET A 30 -0.97 14.99 7.49
N MET A 31 -0.18 15.82 8.18
CA MET A 31 0.02 15.69 9.62
C MET A 31 -1.29 15.92 10.39
N ALA A 32 -2.04 16.96 10.03
CA ALA A 32 -3.35 17.23 10.62
C ALA A 32 -4.35 16.09 10.39
N SER A 33 -4.27 15.41 9.24
CA SER A 33 -5.06 14.20 8.94
C SER A 33 -4.79 13.08 9.94
N VAL A 34 -3.50 12.86 10.26
CA VAL A 34 -3.06 11.85 11.22
C VAL A 34 -3.53 12.21 12.63
N GLU A 35 -3.38 13.47 13.04
CA GLU A 35 -3.89 13.94 14.34
C GLU A 35 -5.40 13.78 14.45
N PHE A 36 -6.15 14.25 13.45
CA PHE A 36 -7.60 14.15 13.44
C PHE A 36 -8.08 12.70 13.50
N ALA A 37 -7.48 11.82 12.69
CA ALA A 37 -7.79 10.39 12.71
C ALA A 37 -7.52 9.79 14.10
N ALA A 38 -6.39 10.14 14.71
CA ALA A 38 -6.00 9.63 16.01
C ALA A 38 -6.88 10.14 17.15
N ASP A 39 -7.17 11.45 17.17
CA ASP A 39 -8.04 12.08 18.16
C ASP A 39 -9.45 11.48 18.08
N PHE A 40 -9.96 11.24 16.86
CA PHE A 40 -11.23 10.53 16.67
C PHE A 40 -11.17 9.11 17.24
N GLU A 41 -10.14 8.34 16.88
CA GLU A 41 -9.98 6.96 17.36
C GLU A 41 -9.80 6.85 18.88
N ASP A 42 -9.20 7.86 19.53
CA ASP A 42 -9.09 7.94 20.99
C ASP A 42 -10.46 8.06 21.69
N THR A 43 -11.50 8.50 20.97
CA THR A 43 -12.89 8.51 21.47
C THR A 43 -13.64 7.19 21.25
N GLN A 44 -13.08 6.28 20.46
CA GLN A 44 -13.71 5.02 20.09
C GLN A 44 -13.21 3.86 20.98
N LYS A 45 -13.97 2.75 20.98
CA LYS A 45 -13.56 1.50 21.62
C LYS A 45 -13.29 0.44 20.55
N GLY A 46 -12.22 -0.33 20.70
CA GLY A 46 -11.86 -1.44 19.81
C GLY A 46 -10.74 -1.11 18.84
N ALA A 47 -10.68 -1.85 17.73
CA ALA A 47 -9.61 -1.71 16.75
C ALA A 47 -9.70 -0.40 15.95
N ARG A 48 -8.56 0.27 15.81
CA ARG A 48 -8.43 1.55 15.11
C ARG A 48 -8.50 1.36 13.59
N LYS A 49 -9.58 1.82 12.97
CA LYS A 49 -9.87 1.64 11.53
C LYS A 49 -10.17 2.96 10.82
N THR A 50 -9.64 4.05 11.36
CA THR A 50 -9.49 5.35 10.70
C THR A 50 -8.05 5.48 10.26
N TRP A 51 -7.80 5.40 8.96
CA TRP A 51 -6.48 5.40 8.35
C TRP A 51 -6.31 6.64 7.47
N VAL A 52 -5.08 6.93 7.05
CA VAL A 52 -4.77 8.09 6.20
C VAL A 52 -4.11 7.63 4.90
N ALA A 53 -4.55 8.17 3.78
CA ALA A 53 -3.96 7.96 2.46
C ALA A 53 -3.01 9.10 2.09
N ILE A 54 -1.87 8.75 1.50
CA ILE A 54 -0.78 9.65 1.12
C ILE A 54 -0.54 9.55 -0.39
N LYS A 55 -0.46 10.69 -1.07
CA LYS A 55 0.03 10.79 -2.46
C LYS A 55 1.38 11.50 -2.48
N LEU A 56 2.40 10.84 -3.04
CA LEU A 56 3.77 11.34 -2.96
C LEU A 56 4.01 12.52 -3.90
N SER A 57 3.40 12.50 -5.08
CA SER A 57 3.53 13.60 -6.04
C SER A 57 3.08 14.95 -5.46
N ALA A 58 2.15 14.94 -4.51
CA ALA A 58 1.63 16.13 -3.85
C ALA A 58 2.53 16.66 -2.71
N LEU A 59 3.47 15.86 -2.22
CA LEU A 59 4.33 16.17 -1.07
C LEU A 59 5.76 16.55 -1.46
N VAL A 60 6.08 16.54 -2.74
CA VAL A 60 7.41 16.91 -3.25
C VAL A 60 7.36 18.32 -3.83
N PRO A 61 8.43 19.14 -3.70
CA PRO A 61 8.50 20.46 -4.32
C PRO A 61 8.17 20.46 -5.81
N SER A 62 8.63 19.44 -6.53
CA SER A 62 8.31 19.23 -7.93
C SER A 62 8.09 17.75 -8.23
N ALA A 63 6.93 17.42 -8.79
CA ALA A 63 6.62 16.07 -9.26
C ALA A 63 7.62 15.58 -10.31
N GLU A 64 8.24 16.51 -11.04
CA GLU A 64 9.26 16.19 -12.04
C GLU A 64 10.53 15.60 -11.41
N SER A 65 10.87 15.96 -10.17
CA SER A 65 11.97 15.31 -9.44
C SER A 65 11.67 13.83 -9.18
N LEU A 66 10.42 13.51 -8.80
CA LEU A 66 9.96 12.13 -8.61
C LEU A 66 9.91 11.35 -9.94
N LYS A 67 9.53 12.03 -11.03
CA LYS A 67 9.55 11.46 -12.39
C LYS A 67 10.97 11.17 -12.88
N ARG A 68 11.90 12.11 -12.67
CA ARG A 68 13.33 11.92 -13.00
C ARG A 68 13.96 10.81 -12.17
N MET A 69 13.64 10.72 -10.88
CA MET A 69 14.04 9.59 -10.04
C MET A 69 13.52 8.28 -10.60
N SER A 70 12.25 8.23 -10.99
CA SER A 70 11.66 7.02 -11.55
C SER A 70 12.35 6.58 -12.85
N LYS A 71 12.62 7.51 -13.76
CA LYS A 71 13.38 7.25 -14.99
C LYS A 71 14.80 6.77 -14.69
N PHE A 72 15.48 7.38 -13.71
CA PHE A 72 16.81 6.96 -13.27
C PHE A 72 16.80 5.53 -12.71
N LEU A 73 15.83 5.20 -11.85
CA LEU A 73 15.70 3.87 -11.25
C LEU A 73 15.44 2.79 -12.29
N VAL A 74 14.51 3.04 -13.23
CA VAL A 74 14.23 2.08 -14.32
C VAL A 74 15.49 1.80 -15.16
N LYS A 75 16.36 2.79 -15.38
CA LYS A 75 17.61 2.62 -16.13
C LYS A 75 18.75 1.97 -15.34
N SER A 76 18.81 2.23 -14.03
CA SER A 76 19.94 1.83 -13.17
C SER A 76 19.73 0.51 -12.44
N ARG A 77 18.49 0.06 -12.28
CA ARG A 77 18.18 -1.25 -11.69
C ARG A 77 18.75 -2.38 -12.56
N PRO A 78 19.22 -3.47 -11.95
CA PRO A 78 19.55 -4.69 -12.68
C PRO A 78 18.34 -5.16 -13.49
N THR A 79 18.58 -5.69 -14.69
CA THR A 79 17.52 -6.29 -15.51
C THR A 79 16.86 -7.44 -14.74
N ASP A 80 15.53 -7.43 -14.68
CA ASP A 80 14.75 -8.47 -14.07
C ASP A 80 13.56 -8.87 -14.95
N ASP A 81 12.83 -9.90 -14.52
CA ASP A 81 11.65 -10.47 -15.18
C ASP A 81 10.34 -9.74 -14.84
N VAL A 82 10.39 -8.63 -14.10
CA VAL A 82 9.19 -7.89 -13.71
C VAL A 82 8.88 -6.89 -14.83
N PRO A 83 7.70 -6.99 -15.47
CA PRO A 83 7.29 -6.03 -16.48
C PRO A 83 7.40 -4.58 -16.00
N PHE A 84 7.51 -3.64 -16.95
CA PHE A 84 7.52 -2.21 -16.64
C PHE A 84 6.32 -1.82 -15.73
N PRO A 85 6.51 -0.96 -14.72
CA PRO A 85 7.75 -0.22 -14.40
C PRO A 85 8.72 -0.92 -13.41
N GLY A 86 8.71 -2.25 -13.37
CA GLY A 86 9.65 -3.06 -12.58
C GLY A 86 9.24 -3.17 -11.10
N THR A 87 10.21 -3.51 -10.25
CA THR A 87 10.06 -3.64 -8.78
C THR A 87 11.13 -2.80 -8.08
N PRO A 88 10.88 -2.26 -6.86
CA PRO A 88 11.91 -1.54 -6.11
C PRO A 88 13.03 -2.49 -5.64
N GLY A 89 14.23 -1.95 -5.53
CA GLY A 89 15.44 -2.65 -5.11
C GLY A 89 16.05 -2.08 -3.82
N SER A 90 16.85 -2.90 -3.13
CA SER A 90 17.53 -2.51 -1.88
C SER A 90 18.46 -1.31 -2.00
N PHE A 91 18.90 -0.98 -3.20
CA PHE A 91 19.84 0.11 -3.47
C PHE A 91 19.19 1.37 -4.03
N ASP A 92 17.85 1.41 -4.18
CA ASP A 92 17.17 2.56 -4.78
C ASP A 92 17.39 3.86 -3.97
N MET A 93 17.50 3.74 -2.64
CA MET A 93 17.75 4.88 -1.74
C MET A 93 19.23 5.30 -1.66
N VAL A 94 20.14 4.62 -2.36
CA VAL A 94 21.57 5.01 -2.45
C VAL A 94 21.73 6.34 -3.18
N VAL A 95 20.71 6.81 -3.91
CA VAL A 95 20.68 8.16 -4.50
C VAL A 95 20.94 9.28 -3.47
N PHE A 96 20.68 9.03 -2.18
CA PHE A 96 20.98 9.97 -1.10
C PHE A 96 22.40 9.84 -0.53
N ARG A 97 23.19 8.86 -0.98
CA ARG A 97 24.54 8.59 -0.50
C ARG A 97 25.61 9.00 -1.52
N GLY A 98 26.25 10.13 -1.25
CA GLY A 98 27.69 10.38 -1.47
C GLY A 98 28.30 10.43 -2.88
N ALA A 99 27.64 9.97 -3.95
CA ALA A 99 28.20 9.99 -5.31
C ALA A 99 27.38 10.88 -6.25
N LYS A 100 27.67 12.18 -6.29
CA LYS A 100 26.94 13.16 -7.11
C LYS A 100 27.12 12.96 -8.61
N GLU A 101 28.32 12.59 -9.05
CA GLU A 101 28.64 12.59 -10.49
C GLU A 101 27.91 11.52 -11.32
N PRO A 102 27.78 10.25 -10.86
CA PRO A 102 26.96 9.25 -11.55
C PRO A 102 25.46 9.59 -11.57
N LEU A 103 24.95 10.28 -10.54
CA LEU A 103 23.54 10.68 -10.45
C LEU A 103 23.21 11.80 -11.44
N ILE A 104 24.09 12.80 -11.56
CA ILE A 104 23.94 13.88 -12.54
C ILE A 104 24.02 13.34 -13.97
N LYS A 105 24.99 12.46 -14.26
CA LYS A 105 25.04 11.75 -15.57
C LYS A 105 23.80 10.89 -15.83
N GLY A 106 23.17 10.39 -14.77
CA GLY A 106 21.91 9.64 -14.80
C GLY A 106 20.65 10.50 -14.96
N GLY A 107 20.77 11.83 -14.94
CA GLY A 107 19.67 12.78 -15.14
C GLY A 107 19.00 13.29 -13.86
N LEU A 108 19.61 13.09 -12.69
CA LEU A 108 19.16 13.68 -11.41
C LEU A 108 20.02 14.91 -11.06
N THR A 109 19.38 16.08 -10.91
CA THR A 109 20.09 17.31 -10.50
C THR A 109 20.33 17.35 -8.99
N ASP A 110 21.22 18.24 -8.53
CA ASP A 110 21.38 18.50 -7.09
C ASP A 110 20.07 18.96 -6.43
N GLU A 111 19.26 19.76 -7.14
CA GLU A 111 17.94 20.21 -6.68
C GLU A 111 16.93 19.05 -6.58
N ASP A 112 16.97 18.10 -7.52
CA ASP A 112 16.15 16.89 -7.43
C ASP A 112 16.50 16.08 -6.20
N ILE A 113 17.80 15.86 -5.98
CA ILE A 113 18.29 15.07 -4.85
C ILE A 113 17.89 15.72 -3.53
N GLU A 114 17.97 17.05 -3.43
CA GLU A 114 17.53 17.79 -2.25
C GLU A 114 16.02 17.69 -2.04
N SER A 115 15.22 17.94 -3.08
CA SER A 115 13.75 17.84 -3.03
C SER A 115 13.27 16.45 -2.60
N LEU A 116 13.93 15.41 -3.12
CA LEU A 116 13.63 14.01 -2.78
C LEU A 116 14.09 13.64 -1.37
N ARG A 117 15.17 14.25 -0.87
CA ARG A 117 15.63 14.08 0.52
C ARG A 117 14.64 14.72 1.48
N THR A 118 14.21 15.96 1.22
CA THR A 118 13.17 16.63 2.01
C THR A 118 11.89 15.81 2.05
N LEU A 119 11.42 15.32 0.90
CA LEU A 119 10.26 14.41 0.84
C LEU A 119 10.48 13.18 1.75
N TYR A 120 11.66 12.56 1.73
CA TYR A 120 11.92 11.41 2.59
C TYR A 120 11.82 11.74 4.07
N GLU A 121 12.40 12.86 4.48
CA GLU A 121 12.41 13.34 5.87
C GLU A 121 10.99 13.67 6.35
N ASP A 122 10.18 14.31 5.52
CA ASP A 122 8.77 14.59 5.82
C ASP A 122 7.95 13.31 5.94
N LEU A 123 8.12 12.36 5.01
CA LEU A 123 7.43 11.07 5.06
C LEU A 123 7.82 10.28 6.33
N ARG A 124 9.10 10.31 6.73
CA ARG A 124 9.54 9.68 7.99
C ARG A 124 8.93 10.38 9.20
N THR A 125 8.81 11.71 9.17
CA THR A 125 8.15 12.49 10.25
C THR A 125 6.68 12.11 10.38
N VAL A 126 5.95 12.02 9.26
CA VAL A 126 4.55 11.55 9.23
C VAL A 126 4.45 10.10 9.72
N CYS A 127 5.35 9.20 9.30
CA CYS A 127 5.35 7.81 9.74
C CYS A 127 5.63 7.69 11.26
N ASN A 128 6.59 8.44 11.80
CA ASN A 128 6.84 8.47 13.24
C ASN A 128 5.59 8.90 13.99
N ARG A 129 4.97 10.00 13.57
CA ARG A 129 3.77 10.50 14.23
C ARG A 129 2.59 9.54 14.13
N ALA A 130 2.36 8.96 12.95
CA ALA A 130 1.33 7.96 12.75
C ALA A 130 1.57 6.71 13.60
N LYS A 131 2.82 6.28 13.77
CA LYS A 131 3.19 5.18 14.68
C LYS A 131 2.90 5.51 16.14
N GLU A 132 3.32 6.68 16.62
CA GLU A 132 3.05 7.17 17.98
C GLU A 132 1.56 7.23 18.27
N ARG A 133 0.79 7.71 17.29
CA ARG A 133 -0.65 7.91 17.39
C ARG A 133 -1.46 6.69 16.96
N GLY A 134 -0.86 5.57 16.58
CA GLY A 134 -1.57 4.33 16.20
C GLY A 134 -2.45 4.45 14.94
N ILE A 135 -2.01 5.20 13.93
CA ILE A 135 -2.71 5.42 12.65
C ILE A 135 -1.94 4.76 11.52
N ARG A 136 -2.64 4.00 10.67
CA ARG A 136 -2.04 3.33 9.51
C ARG A 136 -2.05 4.27 8.31
N LEU A 137 -1.02 4.12 7.47
CA LEU A 137 -0.76 4.95 6.31
C LEU A 137 -0.85 4.11 5.04
N ILE A 138 -1.70 4.55 4.11
CA ILE A 138 -1.82 3.99 2.77
C ILE A 138 -1.08 4.89 1.80
N PHE A 139 -0.02 4.38 1.20
CA PHE A 139 0.68 5.07 0.13
C PHE A 139 0.00 4.74 -1.19
N ASP A 140 -0.71 5.73 -1.75
CA ASP A 140 -1.45 5.58 -2.99
C ASP A 140 -0.48 5.41 -4.17
N ALA A 141 -0.82 4.47 -5.05
CA ALA A 141 -0.15 4.31 -6.33
C ALA A 141 -0.67 5.36 -7.32
N GLU A 142 0.21 5.82 -8.17
CA GLU A 142 -0.02 6.88 -9.14
C GLU A 142 0.29 6.37 -10.55
N HIS A 143 0.73 7.24 -11.45
CA HIS A 143 1.13 6.89 -12.80
C HIS A 143 2.44 6.10 -12.86
N THR A 144 2.61 5.27 -13.90
CA THR A 144 3.80 4.44 -14.11
C THR A 144 5.11 5.23 -14.21
N TRP A 145 5.05 6.52 -14.54
CA TRP A 145 6.22 7.41 -14.57
C TRP A 145 6.60 8.02 -13.21
N TYR A 146 5.75 7.94 -12.19
CA TYR A 146 6.10 8.26 -10.79
C TYR A 146 6.35 6.99 -9.95
N GLN A 147 5.73 5.89 -10.36
CA GLN A 147 5.59 4.71 -9.51
C GLN A 147 6.93 4.07 -9.07
N PRO A 148 8.00 3.98 -9.90
CA PRO A 148 9.29 3.46 -9.43
C PRO A 148 9.90 4.23 -8.26
N GLY A 149 9.78 5.57 -8.25
CA GLY A 149 10.21 6.42 -7.15
C GLY A 149 9.35 6.21 -5.92
N ILE A 150 8.01 6.18 -6.09
CA ILE A 150 7.06 5.88 -5.01
C ILE A 150 7.37 4.53 -4.37
N ASP A 151 7.54 3.49 -5.17
CA ASP A 151 7.86 2.13 -4.71
C ASP A 151 9.16 2.10 -3.90
N ALA A 152 10.18 2.88 -4.30
CA ALA A 152 11.45 2.98 -3.57
C ALA A 152 11.28 3.60 -2.18
N PHE A 153 10.55 4.73 -2.09
CA PHE A 153 10.23 5.36 -0.80
C PHE A 153 9.43 4.43 0.10
N VAL A 154 8.38 3.80 -0.45
CA VAL A 154 7.48 2.93 0.32
C VAL A 154 8.20 1.67 0.79
N LEU A 155 9.12 1.10 -0.01
CA LEU A 155 9.97 -0.02 0.42
C LEU A 155 10.85 0.38 1.60
N ALA A 156 11.52 1.53 1.52
CA ALA A 156 12.37 2.04 2.59
C ALA A 156 11.58 2.25 3.89
N LEU A 157 10.43 2.91 3.80
CA LEU A 157 9.54 3.16 4.93
C LEU A 157 8.94 1.86 5.49
N SER A 158 8.57 0.90 4.64
CA SER A 158 8.07 -0.41 5.10
C SER A 158 9.13 -1.16 5.90
N ARG A 159 10.37 -1.20 5.41
CA ARG A 159 11.50 -1.82 6.12
C ARG A 159 11.86 -1.11 7.41
N GLU A 160 11.60 0.19 7.54
CA GLU A 160 11.85 0.96 8.75
C GLU A 160 10.70 0.79 9.77
N PHE A 161 9.46 1.04 9.34
CA PHE A 161 8.32 1.23 10.23
C PHE A 161 7.46 -0.02 10.45
N ASN A 162 7.49 -1.01 9.55
CA ASN A 162 6.73 -2.25 9.71
C ASN A 162 7.54 -3.38 10.34
N ARG A 163 8.75 -3.09 10.85
CA ARG A 163 9.50 -4.05 11.66
C ARG A 163 8.81 -4.24 13.01
N PRO A 164 8.61 -5.48 13.47
CA PRO A 164 8.11 -5.74 14.81
C PRO A 164 9.00 -5.08 15.87
N ALA A 165 8.41 -4.54 16.94
CA ALA A 165 9.18 -4.03 18.06
C ALA A 165 10.08 -5.13 18.67
N SER A 166 11.27 -4.73 19.16
CA SER A 166 12.20 -5.67 19.79
C SER A 166 11.54 -6.37 20.98
N GLY A 167 11.49 -7.71 20.95
CA GLY A 167 10.82 -8.52 21.97
C GLY A 167 9.32 -8.77 21.73
N SER A 168 8.68 -8.02 20.83
CA SER A 168 7.34 -8.29 20.31
C SER A 168 7.44 -9.43 19.30
N ARG A 169 7.17 -10.66 19.73
CA ARG A 169 7.26 -11.83 18.83
C ARG A 169 6.07 -11.93 17.89
N PHE A 170 4.95 -11.29 18.21
CA PHE A 170 3.70 -11.42 17.47
C PHE A 170 2.85 -10.17 17.64
N ASN A 171 2.15 -9.83 16.56
CA ASN A 171 0.95 -9.01 16.52
C ASN A 171 1.05 -7.51 16.18
N GLU A 172 2.15 -7.03 15.63
CA GLU A 172 2.14 -5.70 15.00
C GLU A 172 1.64 -5.82 13.56
N GLU A 173 0.49 -5.21 13.31
CA GLU A 173 0.03 -4.92 11.96
C GLU A 173 1.00 -3.92 11.29
N PRO A 174 1.16 -3.98 9.96
CA PRO A 174 1.98 -2.99 9.27
C PRO A 174 1.40 -1.59 9.46
N LEU A 175 2.28 -0.60 9.63
CA LEU A 175 1.95 0.82 9.63
C LEU A 175 1.77 1.32 8.19
N VAL A 176 2.74 0.98 7.35
CA VAL A 176 2.89 1.41 5.96
C VAL A 176 2.30 0.36 5.03
N TYR A 177 1.35 0.77 4.20
CA TYR A 177 0.76 -0.06 3.16
C TYR A 177 1.10 0.50 1.78
N ALA A 178 1.67 -0.34 0.93
CA ALA A 178 1.88 -0.02 -0.48
C ALA A 178 0.63 -0.35 -1.30
N THR A 179 0.29 0.49 -2.28
CA THR A 179 -0.80 0.20 -3.22
C THR A 179 -0.29 -0.54 -4.46
N TYR A 180 -0.90 -1.68 -4.76
CA TYR A 180 -0.60 -2.52 -5.92
C TYR A 180 -1.76 -2.44 -6.92
N GLN A 181 -1.46 -2.10 -8.16
CA GLN A 181 -2.47 -1.87 -9.19
C GLN A 181 -2.57 -3.08 -10.15
N ALA A 182 -3.58 -3.92 -9.98
CA ALA A 182 -3.77 -5.16 -10.75
C ALA A 182 -4.01 -4.95 -12.26
N TYR A 183 -4.28 -3.72 -12.71
CA TYR A 183 -4.33 -3.38 -14.12
C TYR A 183 -2.93 -3.42 -14.79
N LEU A 184 -1.83 -3.40 -14.02
CA LEU A 184 -0.47 -3.50 -14.53
C LEU A 184 -0.07 -4.96 -14.63
N LYS A 185 0.55 -5.30 -15.76
CA LYS A 185 1.12 -6.64 -16.02
C LYS A 185 2.19 -7.03 -15.02
N ARG A 186 2.85 -6.06 -14.37
CA ARG A 186 3.87 -6.29 -13.35
C ARG A 186 3.36 -6.84 -12.03
N THR A 187 2.09 -6.59 -11.70
CA THR A 187 1.59 -6.72 -10.32
C THR A 187 1.75 -8.13 -9.72
N PRO A 188 1.53 -9.23 -10.47
CA PRO A 188 1.77 -10.57 -9.95
C PRO A 188 3.23 -10.80 -9.52
N SER A 189 4.20 -10.50 -10.39
CA SER A 189 5.62 -10.73 -10.09
C SER A 189 6.15 -9.73 -9.06
N HIS A 190 5.69 -8.48 -9.11
CA HIS A 190 6.02 -7.47 -8.10
C HIS A 190 5.52 -7.87 -6.71
N LEU A 191 4.29 -8.38 -6.55
CA LEU A 191 3.78 -8.87 -5.27
C LEU A 191 4.63 -10.03 -4.72
N ILE A 192 4.99 -11.01 -5.56
CA ILE A 192 5.83 -12.14 -5.15
C ILE A 192 7.18 -11.65 -4.63
N LYS A 193 7.80 -10.69 -5.32
CA LYS A 193 9.07 -10.10 -4.87
C LYS A 193 8.92 -9.29 -3.58
N SER A 194 7.83 -8.53 -3.42
CA SER A 194 7.56 -7.80 -2.17
C SER A 194 7.32 -8.73 -0.97
N ILE A 195 6.62 -9.85 -1.18
CA ILE A 195 6.45 -10.89 -0.14
C ILE A 195 7.83 -11.47 0.24
N LYS A 196 8.63 -11.84 -0.76
CA LYS A 196 9.99 -12.34 -0.52
C LYS A 196 10.85 -11.32 0.22
N ASP A 197 10.79 -10.05 -0.16
CA ASP A 197 11.52 -8.98 0.50
C ASP A 197 11.15 -8.83 1.98
N ALA A 198 9.84 -8.85 2.28
CA ALA A 198 9.33 -8.82 3.64
C ALA A 198 9.87 -9.98 4.49
N HIS A 199 9.94 -11.18 3.92
CA HIS A 199 10.55 -12.34 4.57
C HIS A 199 12.06 -12.17 4.79
N ASP A 200 12.79 -11.77 3.75
CA ASP A 200 14.25 -11.65 3.80
C ASP A 200 14.73 -10.57 4.79
N PHE A 201 13.97 -9.47 4.90
CA PHE A 201 14.33 -8.31 5.74
C PHE A 201 13.53 -8.19 7.04
N GLY A 202 12.63 -9.14 7.32
CA GLY A 202 11.95 -9.31 8.60
C GLY A 202 10.99 -8.17 8.97
N TYR A 203 10.16 -7.69 8.04
CA TYR A 203 9.12 -6.68 8.30
C TYR A 203 7.74 -7.17 7.86
N SER A 204 6.67 -6.65 8.47
CA SER A 204 5.30 -6.96 8.05
C SER A 204 4.96 -6.26 6.73
N LEU A 205 4.50 -6.99 5.72
CA LEU A 205 4.10 -6.40 4.44
C LEU A 205 2.69 -5.83 4.52
N GLY A 206 2.54 -4.51 4.30
CA GLY A 206 1.24 -3.87 4.12
C GLY A 206 0.88 -3.77 2.64
N VAL A 207 -0.28 -4.32 2.24
CA VAL A 207 -0.74 -4.38 0.85
C VAL A 207 -2.13 -3.77 0.72
N LYS A 208 -2.26 -2.73 -0.10
CA LYS A 208 -3.55 -2.30 -0.67
C LYS A 208 -3.62 -2.79 -2.12
N LEU A 209 -4.46 -3.77 -2.42
CA LEU A 209 -4.66 -4.23 -3.78
C LEU A 209 -5.84 -3.49 -4.40
N VAL A 210 -5.64 -2.88 -5.57
CA VAL A 210 -6.68 -2.20 -6.37
C VAL A 210 -6.62 -2.68 -7.81
N ARG A 211 -7.62 -2.37 -8.64
CA ARG A 211 -7.49 -2.50 -10.09
C ARG A 211 -6.51 -1.44 -10.64
N GLY A 212 -6.88 -0.17 -10.53
CA GLY A 212 -6.10 0.96 -11.03
C GLY A 212 -7.05 2.11 -11.35
N ALA A 213 -6.54 3.35 -11.35
CA ALA A 213 -7.36 4.55 -11.56
C ALA A 213 -6.93 5.39 -12.77
N TYR A 214 -5.83 5.00 -13.44
CA TYR A 214 -5.18 5.84 -14.46
C TYR A 214 -5.19 5.21 -15.87
N TYR A 215 -6.08 4.24 -16.12
CA TYR A 215 -6.03 3.36 -17.30
C TYR A 215 -5.98 4.10 -18.64
N ASP A 216 -6.85 5.10 -18.83
CA ASP A 216 -6.94 5.81 -20.10
C ASP A 216 -5.67 6.63 -20.39
N LYS A 217 -5.14 7.32 -19.37
CA LYS A 217 -3.88 8.06 -19.46
C LYS A 217 -2.69 7.13 -19.70
N GLU A 218 -2.61 6.01 -19.01
CA GLU A 218 -1.56 5.00 -19.22
C GLU A 218 -1.60 4.44 -20.65
N THR A 219 -2.80 4.12 -21.16
CA THR A 219 -2.97 3.60 -22.51
C THR A 219 -2.55 4.64 -23.56
N ALA A 220 -2.96 5.91 -23.38
CA ALA A 220 -2.59 6.99 -24.28
C ALA A 220 -1.07 7.25 -24.29
N GLU A 221 -0.44 7.37 -23.13
CA GLU A 221 1.00 7.64 -23.01
C GLU A 221 1.85 6.52 -23.64
N HIS A 222 1.49 5.25 -23.38
CA HIS A 222 2.26 4.11 -23.87
C HIS A 222 1.86 3.63 -25.27
N SER A 223 0.81 4.21 -25.87
CA SER A 223 0.44 3.93 -27.27
C SER A 223 1.37 4.58 -28.29
N ASN A 224 1.97 5.72 -27.94
CA ASN A 224 2.80 6.53 -28.84
C ASN A 224 4.32 6.37 -28.59
N SER A 225 4.71 5.66 -27.54
CA SER A 225 6.12 5.43 -27.21
C SER A 225 6.69 4.24 -27.98
N GLU A 226 7.95 4.31 -28.42
CA GLU A 226 8.70 3.17 -28.98
C GLU A 226 8.95 2.04 -27.95
N SER A 227 8.35 2.12 -26.75
CA SER A 227 8.48 1.13 -25.69
C SER A 227 7.69 -0.14 -26.04
N PRO A 228 8.34 -1.32 -26.07
CA PRO A 228 7.69 -2.55 -26.43
C PRO A 228 6.76 -2.99 -25.28
N ASN A 229 5.46 -2.85 -25.51
CA ASN A 229 4.32 -3.28 -24.69
C ASN A 229 3.81 -2.27 -23.65
N CYS A 230 2.60 -1.79 -23.91
CA CYS A 230 1.76 -1.10 -22.94
C CYS A 230 1.72 -1.87 -21.60
N PRO A 231 1.98 -1.20 -20.45
CA PRO A 231 2.12 -1.87 -19.16
C PRO A 231 0.81 -2.36 -18.57
N VAL A 232 -0.32 -1.86 -19.07
CA VAL A 232 -1.65 -2.28 -18.63
C VAL A 232 -2.17 -3.46 -19.43
N TRP A 233 -3.10 -4.22 -18.85
CA TRP A 233 -3.87 -5.23 -19.57
C TRP A 233 -4.75 -4.61 -20.66
N ALA A 234 -4.95 -5.30 -21.77
CA ALA A 234 -5.72 -4.78 -22.89
C ALA A 234 -7.23 -4.77 -22.60
N GLU A 235 -7.71 -5.71 -21.79
CA GLU A 235 -9.12 -5.84 -21.45
C GLU A 235 -9.40 -5.77 -19.95
N LYS A 236 -10.59 -5.26 -19.60
CA LYS A 236 -11.09 -5.24 -18.21
C LYS A 236 -11.18 -6.65 -17.60
N SER A 237 -11.53 -7.66 -18.40
CA SER A 237 -11.59 -9.08 -18.01
C SER A 237 -10.23 -9.59 -17.52
N GLN A 238 -9.14 -9.20 -18.18
CA GLN A 238 -7.77 -9.54 -17.81
C GLN A 238 -7.35 -8.85 -16.50
N THR A 239 -7.72 -7.58 -16.33
CA THR A 239 -7.50 -6.85 -15.07
C THR A 239 -8.27 -7.50 -13.91
N ASP A 240 -9.52 -7.94 -14.13
CA ASP A 240 -10.30 -8.66 -13.13
C ASP A 240 -9.66 -9.99 -12.74
N ALA A 241 -9.22 -10.77 -13.73
CA ALA A 241 -8.52 -12.03 -13.51
C ALA A 241 -7.21 -11.84 -12.73
N CYS A 242 -6.43 -10.81 -13.09
CA CYS A 242 -5.22 -10.45 -12.37
C CYS A 242 -5.53 -10.05 -10.93
N TYR A 243 -6.53 -9.19 -10.69
CA TYR A 243 -6.94 -8.75 -9.35
C TYR A 243 -7.33 -9.95 -8.48
N ASN A 244 -8.20 -10.82 -8.97
CA ASN A 244 -8.67 -11.98 -8.21
C ASN A 244 -7.54 -12.98 -7.94
N THR A 245 -6.64 -13.19 -8.91
CA THR A 245 -5.45 -14.05 -8.74
C THR A 245 -4.51 -13.51 -7.65
N CYS A 246 -4.22 -12.20 -7.70
CA CYS A 246 -3.40 -11.53 -6.68
C CYS A 246 -4.08 -11.56 -5.30
N ALA A 247 -5.40 -11.38 -5.23
CA ALA A 247 -6.13 -11.47 -3.97
C ALA A 247 -6.03 -12.86 -3.35
N LYS A 248 -6.19 -13.93 -4.16
CA LYS A 248 -6.03 -15.31 -3.69
C LYS A 248 -4.60 -15.60 -3.22
N LEU A 249 -3.58 -15.10 -3.92
CA LEU A 249 -2.18 -15.20 -3.49
C LEU A 249 -1.98 -14.57 -2.10
N LEU A 250 -2.46 -13.35 -1.91
CA LEU A 250 -2.33 -12.61 -0.65
C LEU A 250 -3.06 -13.27 0.51
N ILE A 251 -4.24 -13.82 0.26
CA ILE A 251 -5.00 -14.60 1.26
C ILE A 251 -4.22 -15.86 1.65
N GLY A 252 -3.58 -16.53 0.69
CA GLY A 252 -2.69 -17.66 0.95
C GLY A 252 -1.53 -17.29 1.87
N GLU A 253 -0.89 -16.13 1.67
CA GLU A 253 0.16 -15.65 2.56
C GLU A 253 -0.36 -15.29 3.96
N LEU A 254 -1.51 -14.64 4.05
CA LEU A 254 -2.16 -14.37 5.33
C LEU A 254 -2.49 -15.67 6.08
N ALA A 255 -2.92 -16.71 5.35
CA ALA A 255 -3.17 -18.03 5.92
C ALA A 255 -1.90 -18.65 6.47
N LYS A 256 -0.79 -18.65 5.71
CA LYS A 256 0.51 -19.15 6.20
C LYS A 256 0.92 -18.44 7.48
N TYR A 257 0.82 -17.11 7.51
CA TYR A 257 1.13 -16.32 8.70
C TYR A 257 0.22 -16.67 9.89
N HIS A 258 -1.10 -16.75 9.69
CA HIS A 258 -2.06 -17.04 10.76
C HIS A 258 -1.84 -18.44 11.37
N HIS A 259 -1.64 -19.47 10.55
CA HIS A 259 -1.39 -20.83 11.03
C HIS A 259 -0.05 -20.94 11.78
N SER A 260 0.99 -20.25 11.31
CA SER A 260 2.29 -20.20 12.01
C SER A 260 2.19 -19.52 13.37
N SER A 261 1.36 -18.47 13.47
CA SER A 261 1.15 -17.70 14.70
C SER A 261 0.30 -18.45 15.72
N GLY A 262 -0.66 -19.28 15.26
CA GLY A 262 -1.53 -20.09 16.13
C GLY A 262 -0.92 -21.40 16.64
N SER A 263 0.13 -21.93 16.00
CA SER A 263 0.67 -23.27 16.30
C SER A 263 1.81 -23.31 17.33
N GLN A 264 2.29 -22.17 17.86
CA GLN A 264 3.35 -22.18 18.88
C GLN A 264 2.80 -22.39 20.29
N LYS A 265 2.53 -23.65 20.67
CA LYS A 265 2.66 -24.06 22.08
C LYS A 265 4.10 -23.78 22.48
N THR A 266 4.28 -23.08 23.61
CA THR A 266 5.59 -22.82 24.23
C THR A 266 6.42 -24.11 24.20
N PRO A 267 7.56 -24.16 23.49
CA PRO A 267 8.43 -25.31 23.56
C PRO A 267 8.83 -25.46 25.02
N LYS A 268 8.64 -26.66 25.60
CA LYS A 268 9.29 -27.01 26.86
C LYS A 268 10.77 -26.72 26.67
N SER A 269 11.35 -26.00 27.63
CA SER A 269 12.72 -25.50 27.61
C SER A 269 13.71 -26.60 27.25
N ASP A 270 14.12 -26.64 25.97
CA ASP A 270 15.25 -27.43 25.53
C ASP A 270 16.31 -26.46 25.00
N TRP A 271 17.35 -26.27 25.81
CA TRP A 271 18.39 -25.27 25.58
C TRP A 271 19.24 -25.59 24.35
N LEU A 272 19.31 -26.87 23.94
CA LEU A 272 20.01 -27.33 22.75
C LEU A 272 19.32 -26.92 21.44
N GLY A 273 17.98 -26.80 21.43
CA GLY A 273 17.22 -26.38 20.23
C GLY A 273 17.37 -24.91 19.87
N LYS A 274 17.66 -24.04 20.85
CA LYS A 274 17.86 -22.59 20.65
C LYS A 274 19.14 -22.24 19.89
N ALA A 275 20.16 -23.10 19.96
CA ALA A 275 21.47 -22.80 19.40
C ALA A 275 21.59 -23.13 17.91
N MET A 276 20.72 -24.01 17.37
CA MET A 276 20.91 -24.55 16.03
C MET A 276 19.82 -24.19 15.01
N HIS A 277 18.59 -23.83 15.40
CA HIS A 277 17.54 -23.41 14.46
C HIS A 277 16.72 -22.23 15.00
N VAL A 278 17.22 -21.00 14.80
CA VAL A 278 16.35 -19.82 14.81
C VAL A 278 15.82 -19.66 13.38
N SER A 279 14.69 -20.30 13.09
CA SER A 279 13.94 -19.91 11.89
C SER A 279 13.61 -18.42 12.03
N PRO A 280 13.89 -17.58 11.01
CA PRO A 280 13.53 -16.17 11.08
C PRO A 280 12.03 -16.07 11.37
N PRO A 281 11.59 -15.14 12.25
CA PRO A 281 10.17 -14.94 12.50
C PRO A 281 9.47 -14.71 11.18
N GLN A 282 8.38 -15.44 10.94
CA GLN A 282 7.64 -15.32 9.69
C GLN A 282 7.10 -13.89 9.58
N ALA A 283 7.49 -13.18 8.52
CA ALA A 283 7.03 -11.82 8.25
C ALA A 283 5.50 -11.76 8.26
N GLY A 284 4.96 -10.77 8.97
CA GLY A 284 3.53 -10.51 9.00
C GLY A 284 3.02 -9.97 7.66
N ILE A 285 1.70 -10.02 7.49
CA ILE A 285 1.03 -9.38 6.36
C ILE A 285 -0.24 -8.67 6.83
N GLY A 286 -0.55 -7.54 6.21
CA GLY A 286 -1.79 -6.79 6.37
C GLY A 286 -2.36 -6.45 4.99
N LEU A 287 -3.67 -6.60 4.82
CA LEU A 287 -4.35 -6.55 3.53
C LEU A 287 -5.51 -5.55 3.52
N LEU A 288 -5.56 -4.73 2.48
CA LEU A 288 -6.71 -3.92 2.11
C LEU A 288 -7.09 -4.23 0.67
N PHE A 289 -8.30 -4.73 0.45
CA PHE A 289 -8.83 -5.03 -0.89
C PHE A 289 -9.73 -3.90 -1.38
N GLY A 290 -9.21 -3.03 -2.26
CA GLY A 290 -9.94 -1.92 -2.84
C GLY A 290 -10.81 -2.33 -4.02
N THR A 291 -12.11 -2.53 -3.81
CA THR A 291 -13.04 -2.96 -4.87
C THR A 291 -14.51 -2.65 -4.57
N HIS A 292 -15.22 -2.18 -5.61
CA HIS A 292 -16.69 -2.08 -5.65
C HIS A 292 -17.34 -3.16 -6.51
N ASN A 293 -16.57 -4.14 -6.97
CA ASN A 293 -17.08 -5.26 -7.74
C ASN A 293 -17.56 -6.36 -6.80
N ALA A 294 -18.87 -6.62 -6.81
CA ALA A 294 -19.50 -7.61 -5.93
C ALA A 294 -18.93 -9.03 -6.13
N LEU A 295 -18.65 -9.44 -7.37
CA LEU A 295 -18.07 -10.76 -7.66
C LEU A 295 -16.66 -10.90 -7.06
N SER A 296 -15.83 -9.85 -7.13
CA SER A 296 -14.53 -9.83 -6.46
C SER A 296 -14.68 -9.87 -4.94
N CYS A 297 -15.65 -9.17 -4.35
CA CYS A 297 -15.91 -9.24 -2.90
C CYS A 297 -16.29 -10.66 -2.50
N THR A 298 -17.23 -11.29 -3.20
CA THR A 298 -17.61 -12.69 -2.98
C THR A 298 -16.41 -13.62 -3.13
N HIS A 299 -15.62 -13.47 -4.20
CA HIS A 299 -14.43 -14.28 -4.43
C HIS A 299 -13.40 -14.20 -3.28
N ILE A 300 -13.18 -13.00 -2.73
CA ILE A 300 -12.30 -12.81 -1.57
C ILE A 300 -12.87 -13.52 -0.33
N LEU A 301 -14.17 -13.38 -0.07
CA LEU A 301 -14.83 -14.03 1.07
C LEU A 301 -14.78 -15.56 0.96
N GLU A 302 -15.07 -16.13 -0.21
CA GLU A 302 -14.91 -17.58 -0.44
C GLU A 302 -13.45 -18.02 -0.26
N SER A 303 -12.51 -17.25 -0.81
CA SER A 303 -11.08 -17.56 -0.67
C SER A 303 -10.62 -17.56 0.80
N LEU A 304 -11.19 -16.70 1.65
CA LEU A 304 -10.93 -16.70 3.09
C LEU A 304 -11.51 -17.96 3.77
N ILE A 305 -12.70 -18.40 3.36
CA ILE A 305 -13.30 -19.64 3.87
C ILE A 305 -12.46 -20.85 3.46
N ASP A 306 -12.11 -20.95 2.18
CA ASP A 306 -11.28 -22.02 1.61
C ASP A 306 -9.90 -22.10 2.29
N ALA A 307 -9.32 -20.94 2.63
CA ALA A 307 -8.05 -20.85 3.34
C ALA A 307 -8.17 -21.10 4.86
N GLY A 308 -9.37 -21.39 5.36
CA GLY A 308 -9.63 -21.61 6.78
C GLY A 308 -9.46 -20.35 7.64
N LEU A 309 -9.57 -19.15 7.07
CA LEU A 309 -9.50 -17.86 7.77
C LEU A 309 -10.87 -17.29 8.14
N ALA A 310 -11.93 -17.86 7.58
CA ALA A 310 -13.32 -17.54 7.88
C ALA A 310 -14.17 -18.82 7.83
N HIS A 311 -15.41 -18.75 8.31
CA HIS A 311 -16.41 -19.81 8.15
C HIS A 311 -17.80 -19.23 7.96
N ARG A 312 -18.72 -20.03 7.41
CA ARG A 312 -20.14 -19.64 7.31
C ARG A 312 -20.88 -20.01 8.59
N SER A 313 -21.71 -19.10 9.07
CA SER A 313 -22.70 -19.38 10.10
C SER A 313 -23.96 -20.05 9.53
N SER A 314 -24.86 -20.49 10.41
CA SER A 314 -26.14 -21.09 10.03
C SER A 314 -27.02 -20.19 9.15
N ASN A 315 -26.95 -18.87 9.33
CA ASN A 315 -27.66 -17.87 8.52
C ASN A 315 -26.85 -17.39 7.29
N GLN A 316 -25.84 -18.15 6.85
CA GLN A 316 -25.00 -17.86 5.68
C GLN A 316 -24.11 -16.60 5.77
N SER A 317 -24.07 -15.92 6.93
CA SER A 317 -23.09 -14.85 7.16
C SER A 317 -21.67 -15.42 7.22
N VAL A 318 -20.69 -14.64 6.80
CA VAL A 318 -19.27 -15.00 6.87
C VAL A 318 -18.68 -14.47 8.18
N ILE A 319 -18.20 -15.35 9.03
CA ILE A 319 -17.53 -15.02 10.29
C ILE A 319 -16.02 -15.09 10.07
N ILE A 320 -15.34 -13.95 10.21
CA ILE A 320 -13.88 -13.86 10.14
C ILE A 320 -13.29 -14.36 11.46
N LYS A 321 -12.18 -15.11 11.40
CA LYS A 321 -11.49 -15.61 12.61
C LYS A 321 -10.77 -14.50 13.37
N ASP A 322 -10.67 -14.68 14.67
CA ASP A 322 -9.89 -13.81 15.57
C ASP A 322 -8.43 -13.69 15.07
N GLY A 323 -7.88 -12.47 15.15
CA GLY A 323 -6.54 -12.13 14.65
C GLY A 323 -6.42 -11.99 13.13
N VAL A 324 -7.40 -12.46 12.34
CA VAL A 324 -7.48 -12.21 10.88
C VAL A 324 -8.14 -10.87 10.61
N GLU A 325 -9.21 -10.56 11.35
CA GLU A 325 -10.02 -9.33 11.25
C GLU A 325 -9.24 -8.01 11.44
N GLU A 326 -8.15 -8.08 12.19
CA GLU A 326 -7.21 -6.96 12.37
C GLU A 326 -6.38 -6.73 11.10
N ARG A 327 -6.01 -7.81 10.41
CA ARG A 327 -5.06 -7.84 9.28
C ARG A 327 -5.70 -7.73 7.90
N LEU A 328 -7.01 -7.59 7.83
CA LEU A 328 -7.76 -7.64 6.59
C LEU A 328 -8.89 -6.61 6.64
N CYS A 329 -9.06 -5.87 5.55
CA CYS A 329 -10.28 -5.10 5.30
C CYS A 329 -10.51 -4.89 3.81
N PHE A 330 -11.67 -4.37 3.46
CA PHE A 330 -12.04 -3.93 2.13
C PHE A 330 -12.03 -2.40 2.06
N GLY A 331 -11.57 -1.84 0.95
CA GLY A 331 -11.63 -0.40 0.69
C GLY A 331 -12.67 -0.07 -0.36
N GLN A 332 -13.53 0.90 -0.09
CA GLN A 332 -14.52 1.39 -1.03
C GLN A 332 -14.59 2.92 -1.00
N LEU A 333 -14.52 3.57 -2.16
CA LEU A 333 -14.73 5.02 -2.27
C LEU A 333 -16.10 5.42 -1.71
N TYR A 334 -16.10 6.51 -0.94
CA TYR A 334 -17.31 7.14 -0.44
C TYR A 334 -18.22 7.61 -1.60
N GLY A 335 -19.52 7.38 -1.49
CA GLY A 335 -20.50 7.70 -2.54
C GLY A 335 -20.56 6.69 -3.70
N MET A 336 -19.78 5.60 -3.67
CA MET A 336 -19.81 4.55 -4.69
C MET A 336 -20.20 3.20 -4.09
N ARG A 337 -21.23 2.57 -4.68
CA ARG A 337 -21.75 1.24 -4.31
C ARG A 337 -21.99 1.07 -2.81
N ASP A 338 -22.64 2.05 -2.18
CA ASP A 338 -23.01 1.96 -0.77
C ASP A 338 -23.98 0.79 -0.49
N ASP A 339 -24.77 0.38 -1.49
CA ASP A 339 -25.55 -0.87 -1.48
C ASP A 339 -24.68 -2.10 -1.19
N LEU A 340 -23.50 -2.19 -1.83
CA LEU A 340 -22.54 -3.27 -1.62
C LEU A 340 -21.84 -3.12 -0.27
N THR A 341 -21.46 -1.89 0.12
CA THR A 341 -20.91 -1.61 1.47
C THR A 341 -21.86 -2.16 2.53
N ASP A 342 -23.14 -1.80 2.45
CA ASP A 342 -24.12 -2.20 3.45
C ASP A 342 -24.36 -3.71 3.39
N TRP A 343 -24.45 -4.32 2.22
CA TRP A 343 -24.51 -5.78 2.11
C TRP A 343 -23.34 -6.47 2.84
N MET A 344 -22.10 -5.99 2.65
CA MET A 344 -20.92 -6.56 3.32
C MET A 344 -20.97 -6.37 4.83
N VAL A 345 -21.35 -5.18 5.30
CA VAL A 345 -21.46 -4.87 6.73
C VAL A 345 -22.48 -5.77 7.43
N HIS A 346 -23.60 -6.08 6.77
CA HIS A 346 -24.62 -6.96 7.31
C HIS A 346 -24.21 -8.44 7.29
N ASN A 347 -23.54 -8.90 6.22
CA ASN A 347 -23.27 -10.32 5.98
C ASN A 347 -21.89 -10.79 6.45
N VAL A 348 -20.96 -9.88 6.77
CA VAL A 348 -19.63 -10.23 7.30
C VAL A 348 -19.55 -9.85 8.78
N LYS A 349 -19.22 -10.82 9.63
CA LYS A 349 -19.08 -10.64 11.08
C LYS A 349 -17.61 -10.69 11.49
N ALA A 350 -17.20 -9.65 12.21
CA ALA A 350 -15.87 -9.46 12.76
C ALA A 350 -15.96 -8.46 13.92
N ASN A 351 -15.01 -8.51 14.86
CA ASN A 351 -14.86 -7.56 15.96
C ASN A 351 -14.21 -6.25 15.51
N SER A 352 -13.53 -6.26 14.36
CA SER A 352 -12.93 -5.08 13.73
C SER A 352 -13.71 -4.65 12.48
N PRO A 353 -13.81 -3.35 12.18
CA PRO A 353 -14.38 -2.89 10.91
C PRO A 353 -13.74 -3.52 9.67
N MET A 354 -14.59 -4.16 8.86
CA MET A 354 -14.20 -4.90 7.65
C MET A 354 -14.26 -4.05 6.37
N VAL A 355 -14.98 -2.94 6.36
CA VAL A 355 -15.05 -2.05 5.19
C VAL A 355 -14.63 -0.64 5.58
N LEU A 356 -13.58 -0.13 4.95
CA LEU A 356 -13.12 1.25 5.06
C LEU A 356 -13.66 2.07 3.90
N LYS A 357 -14.36 3.16 4.22
CA LYS A 357 -14.75 4.13 3.19
C LYS A 357 -13.59 5.09 2.95
N TYR A 358 -13.10 5.14 1.71
CA TYR A 358 -12.11 6.11 1.28
C TYR A 358 -12.82 7.45 1.09
N VAL A 359 -12.54 8.40 1.98
CA VAL A 359 -13.22 9.70 2.07
C VAL A 359 -12.26 10.79 1.57
N PRO A 360 -12.43 11.26 0.33
CA PRO A 360 -11.64 12.35 -0.20
C PRO A 360 -12.07 13.67 0.44
N TYR A 361 -11.10 14.54 0.74
CA TYR A 361 -11.36 15.93 1.12
C TYR A 361 -10.20 16.83 0.67
N GLY A 362 -10.47 18.14 0.64
CA GLY A 362 -9.53 19.16 0.19
C GLY A 362 -10.28 20.35 -0.41
N ALA A 363 -9.56 21.43 -0.73
CA ALA A 363 -10.16 22.54 -1.45
C ALA A 363 -10.54 22.09 -2.87
N LEU A 364 -11.70 22.54 -3.37
CA LEU A 364 -12.24 22.09 -4.66
C LEU A 364 -11.22 22.19 -5.81
N ALA A 365 -10.49 23.32 -5.88
CA ALA A 365 -9.49 23.55 -6.90
C ALA A 365 -8.34 22.52 -6.89
N ASP A 366 -7.99 22.01 -5.71
CA ASP A 366 -6.86 21.09 -5.53
C ASP A 366 -7.25 19.61 -5.69
N VAL A 367 -8.56 19.30 -5.69
CA VAL A 367 -9.09 17.93 -5.83
C VAL A 367 -9.75 17.66 -7.19
N MET A 368 -9.73 18.64 -8.12
CA MET A 368 -10.29 18.48 -9.46
C MET A 368 -9.71 17.26 -10.22
N PRO A 369 -8.40 17.00 -10.18
CA PRO A 369 -7.86 15.83 -10.86
C PRO A 369 -8.35 14.49 -10.25
N TYR A 370 -8.68 14.48 -8.95
CA TYR A 370 -9.30 13.31 -8.30
C TYR A 370 -10.73 13.12 -8.80
N LEU A 371 -11.52 14.21 -8.85
CA LEU A 371 -12.91 14.19 -9.32
C LEU A 371 -13.01 13.71 -10.77
N ALA A 372 -12.10 14.13 -11.65
CA ALA A 372 -12.10 13.72 -13.06
C ALA A 372 -11.89 12.21 -13.28
N ARG A 373 -11.33 11.49 -12.29
CA ARG A 373 -11.16 10.01 -12.35
C ARG A 373 -12.29 9.23 -11.68
N ARG A 374 -13.28 9.90 -11.10
CA ARG A 374 -14.47 9.26 -10.52
C ARG A 374 -15.58 9.26 -11.56
#